data_AF-A0A0R3RC94-F1
#
_entry.id   AF-A0A0R3RC94-F1
#
_cell.length_a   1.000
_cell.length_b   1.000
_cell.length_c   1.000
_cell.angle_alpha   90.00
_cell.angle_beta   90.00
_cell.angle_gamma   90.00
#
_symmetry.space_group_name_H-M   'P 1'
#
loop_
_entity.id
_entity.type
_entity.pdbx_description
1 polymer ?
#
loop_
_entity_poly.entity_id
_entity_poly.type
_entity_poly.pdbx_seq_one_letter_code
_entity_poly.pdbx_strand_id
1 'polypeptide(L)'
;MQMFSNKMENLISKTRVLISSVVFGTTASKTICTDHNKPLSVPCGADSLMDIGAPPFINSSLSLIGATNPRDLWYEAYLEHFPNKEKHNEREDNPAEDGQHKEPEIDELIEQRTRELEQYIRHKKDRAALEGRSERILRQNEVFRNL
;
A
#
# COMPACT_ATOMS: atom_id res chain seq x y z
N MET A 1 -11.77 20.56 1.82
CA MET A 1 -12.66 20.00 0.77
C MET A 1 -13.68 21.05 0.34
N GLN A 2 -13.82 21.33 -0.95
CA GLN A 2 -14.82 22.28 -1.48
C GLN A 2 -15.42 21.68 -2.75
N MET A 3 -16.75 21.61 -2.84
CA MET A 3 -17.43 21.24 -4.08
C MET A 3 -17.09 22.26 -5.17
N PHE A 4 -16.96 21.82 -6.43
CA PHE A 4 -16.78 22.69 -7.59
C PHE A 4 -17.83 22.40 -8.66
N SER A 5 -18.29 23.43 -9.37
CA SER A 5 -19.16 23.33 -10.54
C SER A 5 -18.99 24.58 -11.40
N ASN A 6 -18.77 24.39 -12.70
CA ASN A 6 -18.70 25.49 -13.67
C ASN A 6 -20.09 26.03 -14.07
N LYS A 7 -21.17 25.38 -13.64
CA LYS A 7 -22.55 25.82 -13.84
C LYS A 7 -23.04 26.76 -12.74
N MET A 8 -22.27 26.89 -11.66
CA MET A 8 -22.60 27.69 -10.48
C MET A 8 -21.53 28.76 -10.25
N GLU A 9 -21.81 29.99 -10.67
CA GLU A 9 -20.85 31.09 -10.66
C GLU A 9 -20.31 31.42 -9.25
N ASN A 10 -21.17 31.31 -8.23
CA ASN A 10 -20.77 31.48 -6.83
C ASN A 10 -19.68 30.49 -6.41
N LEU A 11 -19.70 29.27 -6.95
CA LEU A 11 -18.75 28.22 -6.62
C LEU A 11 -17.40 28.41 -7.31
N ILE A 12 -17.43 28.89 -8.56
CA ILE A 12 -16.23 29.35 -9.27
C ILE A 12 -15.55 30.47 -8.48
N SER A 13 -16.32 31.46 -8.03
CA SER A 13 -15.82 32.59 -7.25
C SER A 13 -15.15 32.14 -5.95
N LYS A 14 -15.81 31.24 -5.19
CA LYS A 14 -15.23 30.63 -3.99
C LYS A 14 -13.93 29.88 -4.27
N THR A 15 -13.87 29.15 -5.37
CA THR A 15 -12.67 28.39 -5.77
C THR A 15 -11.51 29.33 -6.11
N ARG A 16 -11.76 30.42 -6.83
CA ARG A 16 -10.72 31.45 -7.10
C ARG A 16 -10.17 32.04 -5.80
N VAL A 17 -11.05 32.38 -4.85
CA VAL A 17 -10.64 32.88 -3.52
C VAL A 17 -9.80 31.86 -2.75
N LEU A 18 -10.18 30.58 -2.79
CA LEU A 18 -9.41 29.50 -2.16
C LEU A 18 -8.02 29.37 -2.79
N ILE A 19 -7.92 29.36 -4.12
CA ILE A 19 -6.62 29.32 -4.81
C ILE A 19 -5.78 30.54 -4.43
N SER A 20 -6.36 31.74 -4.43
CA SER A 20 -5.66 32.96 -4.00
C SER A 20 -5.18 32.88 -2.57
N SER A 21 -5.92 32.24 -1.66
CA SER A 21 -5.49 32.08 -0.27
C SER A 21 -4.26 31.19 -0.14
N VAL A 22 -4.15 30.14 -0.96
CA VAL A 22 -3.03 29.21 -0.94
C VAL A 22 -1.79 29.84 -1.60
N VAL A 23 -1.98 30.52 -2.74
CA VAL A 23 -0.87 31.06 -3.54
C VAL A 23 -0.36 32.39 -2.98
N PHE A 24 -1.27 33.27 -2.53
CA PHE A 24 -0.95 34.64 -2.15
C PHE A 24 -1.17 34.92 -0.65
N GLY A 25 -1.60 33.94 0.14
CA GLY A 25 -1.85 34.13 1.57
C GLY A 25 -3.06 35.01 1.89
N THR A 26 -3.95 35.26 0.93
CA THR A 26 -5.18 36.04 1.17
C THR A 26 -6.13 35.28 2.10
N THR A 27 -6.98 35.99 2.83
CA THR A 27 -7.95 35.36 3.74
C THR A 27 -9.01 34.54 2.97
N ALA A 28 -9.06 33.23 3.22
CA ALA A 28 -10.15 32.37 2.77
C ALA A 28 -11.33 32.34 3.75
N SER A 29 -12.51 32.00 3.24
CA SER A 29 -13.68 31.69 4.07
C SER A 29 -13.42 30.44 4.92
N LYS A 30 -13.77 30.52 6.21
CA LYS A 30 -13.74 29.38 7.16
C LYS A 30 -15.13 28.75 7.35
N THR A 31 -16.08 29.04 6.46
CA THR A 31 -17.46 28.55 6.61
C THR A 31 -17.55 27.07 6.27
N ILE A 32 -18.07 26.30 7.21
CA ILE A 32 -18.39 24.88 7.03
C ILE A 32 -19.82 24.76 6.46
N CYS A 33 -20.00 23.90 5.47
CA CYS A 33 -21.30 23.52 4.93
C CYS A 33 -21.27 22.02 4.63
N THR A 34 -21.97 21.23 5.45
CA THR A 34 -22.09 19.76 5.35
C THR A 34 -23.51 19.31 5.01
N ASP A 35 -24.43 20.25 4.80
CA ASP A 35 -25.82 19.98 4.42
C ASP A 35 -25.88 19.38 3.01
N HIS A 36 -26.58 18.25 2.84
CA HIS A 36 -26.64 17.51 1.59
C HIS A 36 -27.39 18.24 0.46
N ASN A 37 -28.19 19.26 0.77
CA ASN A 37 -28.89 20.09 -0.23
C ASN A 37 -28.05 21.30 -0.65
N LYS A 38 -26.86 21.48 -0.08
CA LYS A 38 -25.98 22.61 -0.35
C LYS A 38 -24.60 22.11 -0.80
N PRO A 39 -23.86 22.93 -1.57
CA PRO A 39 -22.50 22.57 -1.94
C PRO A 39 -21.58 22.38 -0.72
N LEU A 40 -20.95 21.20 -0.63
CA LEU A 40 -20.01 20.85 0.44
C LEU A 40 -18.87 21.87 0.54
N SER A 41 -18.61 22.36 1.75
CA SER A 41 -17.53 23.31 2.07
C SER A 41 -16.93 22.94 3.42
N VAL A 42 -15.67 22.53 3.45
CA VAL A 42 -14.91 22.20 4.66
C VAL A 42 -13.52 22.81 4.51
N PRO A 43 -13.20 23.89 5.24
CA PRO A 43 -11.87 24.49 5.21
C PRO A 43 -10.84 23.57 5.85
N CYS A 44 -9.55 23.79 5.54
CA CYS A 44 -8.45 23.07 6.17
C CYS A 44 -8.49 23.29 7.70
N GLY A 45 -8.34 22.21 8.47
CA GLY A 45 -8.35 22.26 9.93
C GLY A 45 -9.74 22.22 10.57
N ALA A 46 -10.80 22.13 9.77
CA ALA A 46 -12.17 21.87 10.24
C ALA A 46 -12.64 20.43 9.97
N ASP A 47 -11.70 19.53 9.67
CA ASP A 47 -11.92 18.13 9.29
C ASP A 47 -11.28 17.16 10.29
N SER A 48 -11.21 17.54 11.57
CA SER A 48 -10.74 16.62 12.61
C SER A 48 -11.73 15.46 12.81
N LEU A 49 -11.24 14.25 13.09
CA LEU A 49 -12.10 13.09 13.38
C LEU A 49 -13.04 13.34 14.56
N MET A 50 -12.63 14.18 15.52
CA MET A 50 -13.47 14.58 16.66
C MET A 50 -14.64 15.48 16.21
N ASP A 51 -14.40 16.42 15.29
CA ASP A 51 -15.44 17.33 14.78
C ASP A 51 -16.38 16.65 13.78
N ILE A 52 -15.88 15.68 13.01
CA ILE A 52 -16.70 14.84 12.11
C ILE A 52 -17.64 13.95 12.92
N GLY A 53 -17.16 13.42 14.05
CA GLY A 53 -17.94 12.57 14.96
C GLY A 53 -18.06 11.11 14.50
N ALA A 54 -18.99 10.40 15.12
CA ALA A 54 -19.24 8.99 14.81
C ALA A 54 -20.07 8.82 13.52
N PRO A 55 -19.89 7.72 12.77
CA PRO A 55 -20.67 7.46 11.58
C PRO A 55 -22.18 7.39 11.89
N PRO A 56 -23.03 7.97 11.01
CA PRO A 56 -24.46 7.70 11.08
C PRO A 56 -24.66 6.21 10.76
N PHE A 57 -25.51 5.51 11.50
CA PHE A 57 -25.88 4.09 11.28
C PHE A 57 -24.98 2.99 11.88
N ILE A 58 -24.10 3.27 12.84
CA ILE A 58 -23.46 2.16 13.58
C ILE A 58 -24.53 1.37 14.34
N ASN A 59 -24.66 0.10 14.02
CA ASN A 59 -25.39 -0.88 14.81
C ASN A 59 -24.77 -0.95 16.23
N SER A 60 -25.54 -0.53 17.25
CA SER A 60 -25.07 -0.36 18.64
C SER A 60 -24.40 -1.59 19.28
N SER A 61 -24.53 -2.77 18.68
CA SER A 61 -23.87 -3.99 19.12
C SER A 61 -22.35 -4.00 18.88
N LEU A 62 -21.83 -3.25 17.90
CA LEU A 62 -20.39 -3.21 17.58
C LEU A 62 -19.67 -2.02 18.22
N SER A 63 -20.39 -0.90 18.44
CA SER A 63 -19.82 0.36 18.94
C SER A 63 -19.39 0.35 20.40
N LEU A 64 -19.88 -0.60 21.22
CA LEU A 64 -19.64 -0.59 22.66
C LEU A 64 -18.44 -1.43 23.11
N ILE A 65 -17.93 -2.34 22.28
CA ILE A 65 -17.06 -3.44 22.76
C ILE A 65 -15.57 -3.27 22.46
N GLY A 66 -15.14 -2.36 21.57
CA GLY A 66 -13.69 -2.31 21.26
C GLY A 66 -13.07 -1.08 20.62
N ALA A 67 -13.84 -0.14 20.07
CA ALA A 67 -13.22 0.98 19.35
C ALA A 67 -12.86 2.13 20.30
N THR A 68 -11.61 2.13 20.77
CA THR A 68 -11.03 3.27 21.50
C THR A 68 -10.69 4.46 20.60
N ASN A 69 -10.67 4.25 19.28
CA ASN A 69 -10.27 5.23 18.27
C ASN A 69 -11.40 5.53 17.28
N PRO A 70 -11.73 6.81 17.01
CA PRO A 70 -12.75 7.19 16.01
C PRO A 70 -12.47 6.64 14.60
N ARG A 71 -11.20 6.43 14.25
CA ARG A 71 -10.82 5.81 12.97
C ARG A 71 -11.40 4.40 12.82
N ASP A 72 -11.31 3.60 13.87
CA ASP A 72 -11.71 2.18 13.82
C ASP A 72 -13.23 2.08 13.69
N LEU A 73 -13.98 2.98 14.35
CA LEU A 73 -15.43 3.11 14.17
C LEU A 73 -15.82 3.37 12.70
N TRP A 74 -15.12 4.31 12.04
CA TRP A 74 -15.36 4.61 10.63
C TRP A 74 -14.93 3.47 9.70
N TYR A 75 -13.90 2.70 10.06
CA TYR A 75 -13.47 1.53 9.31
C TYR A 75 -14.52 0.41 9.35
N GLU A 76 -15.05 0.09 10.53
CA GLU A 76 -16.10 -0.93 10.67
C GLU A 76 -17.38 -0.53 9.94
N ALA A 77 -17.82 0.73 10.10
CA ALA A 77 -18.98 1.25 9.38
C ALA A 77 -18.80 1.20 7.85
N TYR A 78 -17.57 1.45 7.37
CA TYR A 78 -17.23 1.30 5.97
C TYR A 78 -17.38 -0.15 5.49
N LEU A 79 -16.88 -1.13 6.24
CA LEU A 79 -16.98 -2.55 5.88
C LEU A 79 -18.42 -3.07 5.89
N GLU A 80 -19.24 -2.58 6.82
CA GLU A 80 -20.67 -2.91 6.85
C GLU A 80 -21.41 -2.34 5.63
N HIS A 81 -21.13 -1.09 5.27
CA HIS A 81 -21.79 -0.44 4.14
C HIS A 81 -21.28 -0.93 2.78
N PHE A 82 -19.98 -1.23 2.70
CA PHE A 82 -19.31 -1.74 1.53
C PHE A 82 -18.69 -3.10 1.88
N PRO A 83 -19.45 -4.21 1.72
CA PRO A 83 -18.93 -5.53 2.03
C PRO A 83 -17.67 -5.76 1.21
N ASN A 84 -16.62 -6.23 1.87
CA ASN A 84 -15.38 -6.60 1.21
C ASN A 84 -15.75 -7.64 0.14
N LYS A 85 -15.67 -7.27 -1.14
CA LYS A 85 -15.61 -8.27 -2.19
C LYS A 85 -14.41 -9.11 -1.82
N GLU A 86 -14.60 -10.40 -1.57
CA GLU A 86 -13.47 -11.29 -1.34
C GLU A 86 -12.41 -10.90 -2.35
N LYS A 87 -11.19 -10.63 -1.88
CA LYS A 87 -10.07 -10.48 -2.79
C LYS A 87 -10.05 -11.80 -3.51
N HIS A 88 -10.64 -11.83 -4.68
CA HIS A 88 -10.50 -12.93 -5.59
C HIS A 88 -9.02 -12.87 -5.90
N ASN A 89 -8.23 -13.62 -5.12
CA ASN A 89 -6.89 -14.01 -5.49
C ASN A 89 -7.08 -15.02 -6.62
N GLU A 90 -7.74 -14.62 -7.70
CA GLU A 90 -7.31 -14.99 -9.03
C GLU A 90 -5.88 -14.44 -9.08
N ARG A 91 -4.94 -15.21 -8.53
CA ARG A 91 -3.65 -15.29 -9.20
C ARG A 91 -4.06 -15.66 -10.61
N GLU A 92 -3.89 -14.72 -11.54
CA GLU A 92 -3.98 -15.05 -12.96
C GLU A 92 -3.19 -16.34 -13.14
N ASP A 93 -3.86 -17.39 -13.61
CA ASP A 93 -3.23 -18.69 -13.79
C ASP A 93 -1.93 -18.46 -14.55
N ASN A 94 -0.83 -19.00 -14.03
CA ASN A 94 0.47 -18.79 -14.64
C ASN A 94 0.38 -19.27 -16.10
N PRO A 95 0.50 -18.40 -17.10
CA PRO A 95 0.27 -18.78 -18.50
C PRO A 95 1.28 -19.82 -18.98
N ALA A 96 2.41 -19.98 -18.29
CA ALA A 96 3.38 -21.05 -18.54
C ALA A 96 2.90 -22.45 -18.11
N GLU A 97 1.85 -22.55 -17.27
CA GLU A 97 1.23 -23.83 -16.87
C GLU A 97 0.10 -24.25 -17.82
N ASP A 98 -0.32 -23.36 -18.73
CA ASP A 98 -1.34 -23.67 -19.72
C ASP A 98 -0.77 -24.59 -20.81
N GLY A 99 -1.43 -25.73 -21.02
CA GLY A 99 -1.07 -26.72 -22.03
C GLY A 99 -1.07 -26.17 -23.45
N GLN A 100 -1.82 -25.10 -23.74
CA GLN A 100 -1.85 -24.44 -25.05
C GLN A 100 -0.54 -23.68 -25.36
N HIS A 101 0.23 -23.33 -24.33
CA HIS A 101 1.50 -22.59 -24.45
C HIS A 101 2.74 -23.48 -24.34
N LYS A 102 2.58 -24.82 -24.34
CA LYS A 102 3.72 -25.74 -24.29
C LYS A 102 4.51 -25.72 -25.59
N GLU A 103 5.80 -25.39 -25.46
CA GLU A 103 6.75 -25.33 -26.55
C GLU A 103 7.94 -26.24 -26.19
N PRO A 104 7.92 -27.53 -26.59
CA PRO A 104 8.84 -28.53 -26.05
C PRO A 104 10.33 -28.16 -26.24
N GLU A 105 10.67 -27.51 -27.35
CA GLU A 105 12.04 -27.03 -27.61
C GLU A 105 12.46 -25.90 -26.64
N ILE A 106 11.54 -24.99 -26.32
CA ILE A 106 11.78 -23.88 -25.39
C ILE A 106 11.81 -24.40 -23.95
N ASP A 107 10.90 -25.31 -23.61
CA ASP A 107 10.82 -25.93 -22.28
C ASP A 107 12.09 -26.71 -21.96
N GLU A 108 12.60 -27.51 -22.91
CA GLU A 108 13.88 -28.23 -22.77
C GLU A 108 15.06 -27.26 -22.59
N LEU A 109 15.10 -26.15 -23.34
CA LEU A 109 16.16 -25.15 -23.22
C LEU A 109 16.14 -24.44 -21.86
N ILE A 110 14.94 -24.12 -21.35
CA ILE A 110 14.77 -23.54 -20.02
C ILE A 110 15.21 -24.54 -18.95
N GLU A 111 14.83 -25.81 -19.07
CA GLU A 111 15.21 -26.85 -18.13
C GLU A 111 16.73 -27.06 -18.12
N GLN A 112 17.36 -27.11 -19.30
CA GLN A 112 18.81 -27.21 -19.44
C GLN A 112 19.50 -26.03 -18.77
N ARG A 113 19.10 -24.79 -19.10
CA ARG A 113 19.66 -23.57 -18.51
C ARG A 113 19.53 -23.59 -16.99
N THR A 114 18.39 -24.04 -16.47
CA THR A 114 18.12 -24.11 -15.03
C THR A 114 19.05 -25.11 -14.35
N ARG A 115 19.20 -26.31 -14.91
CA ARG A 115 20.15 -27.33 -14.40
C ARG A 115 21.59 -26.82 -14.39
N GLU A 116 22.04 -26.18 -15.46
CA GLU A 116 23.39 -25.63 -15.55
C GLU A 116 23.65 -24.53 -14.50
N LEU A 117 22.68 -23.64 -14.29
CA LEU A 117 22.75 -22.59 -13.28
C LEU A 117 22.81 -23.16 -11.86
N GLU A 118 22.02 -24.17 -11.54
CA GLU A 118 22.03 -24.83 -10.23
C GLU A 118 23.37 -25.50 -9.94
N GLN A 119 23.94 -26.19 -10.92
CA GLN A 119 25.27 -26.78 -10.81
C GLN A 119 26.32 -25.69 -10.57
N TYR A 120 26.30 -24.60 -11.34
CA TYR A 120 27.22 -23.49 -11.16
C TYR A 120 27.13 -22.88 -9.76
N ILE A 121 25.92 -22.65 -9.26
CA ILE A 121 25.69 -22.13 -7.90
C ILE A 121 26.26 -23.08 -6.85
N ARG A 122 26.05 -24.39 -7.01
CA ARG A 122 26.59 -25.41 -6.10
C ARG A 122 28.12 -25.41 -6.09
N HIS A 123 28.74 -25.48 -7.27
CA HIS A 123 30.20 -25.46 -7.39
C HIS A 123 30.82 -24.17 -6.81
N LYS A 124 30.16 -23.02 -7.02
CA LYS A 124 30.62 -21.74 -6.45
C LYS A 124 30.55 -21.74 -4.92
N LYS A 125 29.49 -22.29 -4.34
CA LYS A 125 29.34 -22.44 -2.88
C LYS A 125 30.39 -23.39 -2.30
N ASP A 126 30.61 -24.53 -2.94
CA ASP A 126 31.59 -25.53 -2.50
C ASP A 126 33.02 -24.96 -2.53
N ARG A 127 33.37 -24.22 -3.60
CA ARG A 127 34.66 -23.55 -3.71
C ARG A 127 34.87 -22.51 -2.61
N ALA A 128 33.89 -21.65 -2.35
CA ALA A 128 33.95 -20.68 -1.26
C ALA A 128 34.08 -21.36 0.12
N ALA A 129 33.43 -22.51 0.34
CA ALA A 129 33.54 -23.27 1.57
C ALA A 129 34.93 -23.90 1.77
N LEU A 130 35.56 -24.39 0.69
CA LEU A 130 36.93 -24.92 0.72
C LEU A 130 37.96 -23.82 0.99
N GLU A 131 37.84 -22.67 0.33
CA GLU A 131 38.69 -21.50 0.55
C GLU A 131 38.59 -21.02 2.01
N GLY A 132 37.36 -20.89 2.54
CA GLY A 132 37.15 -20.52 3.95
C GLY A 132 37.65 -21.55 4.97
N ARG A 133 37.66 -22.86 4.64
CA ARG A 133 38.28 -23.90 5.48
C ARG A 133 39.80 -23.80 5.46
N SER A 134 40.40 -23.60 4.29
CA SER A 134 41.84 -23.42 4.12
C SER A 134 42.35 -22.21 4.89
N GLU A 135 41.66 -21.07 4.80
CA GLU A 135 42.01 -19.84 5.53
C GLU A 135 41.94 -20.03 7.05
N ARG A 136 40.94 -20.77 7.56
CA ARG A 136 40.84 -21.10 8.99
C ARG A 136 42.00 -21.98 9.47
N ILE A 137 42.40 -22.97 8.67
CA ILE A 137 43.53 -23.86 9.00
C ILE A 137 44.84 -23.07 9.00
N LEU A 138 45.05 -22.19 8.01
CA LEU A 138 46.22 -21.32 7.94
C LEU A 138 46.30 -20.38 9.15
N ARG A 139 45.19 -19.71 9.49
CA ARG A 139 45.10 -18.85 10.69
C ARG A 139 45.42 -19.62 11.97
N GLN A 140 44.89 -20.82 12.12
CA GLN A 140 45.12 -21.65 13.29
C GLN A 140 46.61 -22.06 13.38
N ASN A 141 47.23 -22.45 12.28
CA ASN A 141 48.65 -22.79 12.21
C ASN A 141 49.58 -21.58 12.48
N GLU A 142 49.20 -20.38 12.05
CA GLU A 142 49.94 -19.15 12.37
C GLU A 142 49.86 -18.81 13.88
N VAL A 143 48.70 -19.01 14.51
CA VAL A 143 48.55 -18.84 15.97
C VAL A 143 49.43 -19.84 16.72
N PHE A 144 49.49 -21.10 16.28
CA PHE A 144 50.34 -22.12 16.89
C PHE A 144 51.85 -21.91 16.66
N ARG A 145 52.26 -21.22 15.60
CA ARG A 145 53.67 -20.91 15.31
C ARG A 145 54.24 -19.73 16.11
N ASN A 146 53.37 -18.87 16.63
CA ASN A 146 53.74 -17.66 17.39
C ASN A 146 53.68 -17.89 18.92
N LEU A 147 53.58 -19.15 19.35
CA LEU A 147 53.70 -19.64 20.73
C LEU A 147 55.04 -20.37 20.90
#